data_AF-A0A259FKP5-F1
#
_entry.id   AF-A0A259FKP5-F1
#
_cell.length_a   1.000
_cell.length_b   1.000
_cell.length_c   1.000
_cell.angle_alpha   90.00
_cell.angle_beta   90.00
_cell.angle_gamma   90.00
#
_symmetry.space_group_name_H-M   'P 1'
#
loop_
_entity.id
_entity.type
_entity.pdbx_description
1 polymer ?
#
loop_
_entity_poly.entity_id
_entity_poly.type
_entity_poly.pdbx_seq_one_letter_code
_entity_poly.pdbx_strand_id
1 'polypeptide(L)'
;MLRPLLALLLALQPVHASDLPDLGEVSRQYFSDQDEAALGQAILHDVYADPRYLDDPETETYLNQLGYKLVSVSTRNHREFTFFVVDDPSINAFALPGGNIGVHTGLLLAAQSESEFAGVIAHEIAHVTQDHIARMVAAQSQSYWPTMAALALALLASRSNPNLAGAAIATTQAYSVQNQLNFSRDFEREADRLGYDMLSQASFDPRGMSGFFNRLQRANRFYDSSAPAYLRTHPLTSERISDMEARSESTPYHQVPDSLDFQLVRARLRSREDNATDALQAARAALKDGRYSSETAARYGLALALLRARQFDEAETLVQSFAATGKDNALLASLPGQVALTAGKTGLAVQRYQSAVQAHPGYRPLQYGLIASLLAARQPDDALGQVNKSLDLYPGDRRLWRLAAQAHARLGHKLLSHRAQAEAEALAGNLVAAIEQIELGIRAADGSFYDLSSAEARRREWQALEKAQRKS
;
A
#
# COMPACT_ATOMS: atom_id res chain seq x y z
N MET A 1 44.47 71.00 -25.45
CA MET A 1 44.00 70.03 -26.45
C MET A 1 44.68 68.69 -26.21
N LEU A 2 43.93 67.58 -26.22
CA LEU A 2 44.34 66.16 -26.07
C LEU A 2 44.88 65.79 -24.65
N ARG A 3 44.49 64.72 -23.93
CA ARG A 3 43.80 63.44 -24.17
C ARG A 3 43.33 62.87 -22.80
N PRO A 4 42.18 62.18 -22.72
CA PRO A 4 42.04 61.04 -21.79
C PRO A 4 41.63 59.80 -22.58
N LEU A 5 42.24 58.64 -22.31
CA LEU A 5 41.60 57.33 -22.45
C LEU A 5 42.59 56.27 -21.95
N LEU A 6 42.33 55.73 -20.76
CA LEU A 6 42.83 54.42 -20.37
C LEU A 6 41.63 53.60 -19.92
N ALA A 7 41.38 52.55 -20.68
CA ALA A 7 40.28 51.62 -20.55
C ALA A 7 40.37 50.82 -19.25
N LEU A 8 39.28 50.75 -18.50
CA LEU A 8 39.09 49.74 -17.47
C LEU A 8 37.99 48.78 -17.95
N LEU A 9 38.43 47.67 -18.55
CA LEU A 9 37.60 46.49 -18.81
C LEU A 9 37.24 45.89 -17.45
N LEU A 10 36.02 46.11 -16.98
CA LEU A 10 35.41 45.27 -15.95
C LEU A 10 35.00 43.94 -16.59
N ALA A 11 35.73 42.89 -16.26
CA ALA A 11 35.32 41.51 -16.48
C ALA A 11 34.06 41.23 -15.65
N LEU A 12 32.91 41.07 -16.31
CA LEU A 12 31.77 40.38 -15.72
C LEU A 12 32.16 38.92 -15.52
N GLN A 13 32.43 38.54 -14.27
CA GLN A 13 32.48 37.14 -13.90
C GLN A 13 31.03 36.62 -13.82
N PRO A 14 30.69 35.48 -14.44
CA PRO A 14 29.40 34.85 -14.21
C PRO A 14 29.33 34.46 -12.73
N VAL A 15 28.34 34.98 -12.02
CA VAL A 15 27.98 34.47 -10.69
C VAL A 15 27.47 33.06 -10.93
N HIS A 16 28.33 32.06 -10.69
CA HIS A 16 27.87 30.71 -10.47
C HIS A 16 26.95 30.75 -9.25
N ALA A 17 25.69 30.38 -9.44
CA ALA A 17 24.75 30.18 -8.34
C ALA A 17 25.37 29.14 -7.41
N SER A 18 25.83 29.59 -6.25
CA SER A 18 26.28 28.72 -5.17
C SER A 18 25.14 27.74 -4.85
N ASP A 19 25.45 26.45 -4.81
CA ASP A 19 24.55 25.38 -4.37
C ASP A 19 23.86 25.79 -3.07
N LEU A 20 22.59 26.20 -3.17
CA LEU A 20 21.76 26.41 -2.00
C LEU A 20 21.55 25.05 -1.33
N PRO A 21 21.81 24.91 -0.02
CA PRO A 21 21.58 23.66 0.67
C PRO A 21 20.13 23.22 0.50
N ASP A 22 19.94 21.95 0.13
CA ASP A 22 18.61 21.36 0.11
C ASP A 22 18.00 21.41 1.51
N LEU A 23 16.79 21.96 1.64
CA LEU A 23 16.11 22.04 2.94
C LEU A 23 15.90 20.65 3.57
N GLY A 24 15.85 19.59 2.75
CA GLY A 24 15.86 18.21 3.20
C GLY A 24 17.12 17.84 4.00
N GLU A 25 18.31 18.22 3.52
CA GLU A 25 19.60 17.88 4.17
C GLU A 25 19.72 18.45 5.59
N VAL A 26 19.19 19.65 5.83
CA VAL A 26 19.19 20.28 7.16
C VAL A 26 18.25 19.54 8.12
N SER A 27 17.11 19.06 7.63
CA SER A 27 16.15 18.32 8.46
C SER A 27 16.64 16.93 8.88
N ARG A 28 17.48 16.28 8.07
CA ARG A 28 18.06 14.95 8.35
C ARG A 28 18.99 14.91 9.56
N GLN A 29 19.50 16.06 10.00
CA GLN A 29 20.25 16.17 11.24
C GLN A 29 19.38 15.97 12.49
N TYR A 30 18.08 16.27 12.39
CA TYR A 30 17.12 16.14 13.47
C TYR A 30 16.33 14.84 13.40
N PHE A 31 16.04 14.35 12.19
CA PHE A 31 15.35 13.08 11.97
C PHE A 31 15.99 12.37 10.77
N SER A 32 16.86 11.39 11.04
CA SER A 32 17.62 10.73 9.99
C SER A 32 16.74 9.77 9.17
N ASP A 33 17.17 9.45 7.95
CA ASP A 33 16.48 8.43 7.12
C ASP A 33 16.37 7.08 7.85
N GLN A 34 17.37 6.75 8.69
CA GLN A 34 17.37 5.51 9.48
C GLN A 34 16.34 5.57 10.62
N ASP A 35 16.22 6.69 11.32
CA ASP A 35 15.22 6.89 12.38
C ASP A 35 13.81 6.87 11.78
N GLU A 36 13.65 7.51 10.62
CA GLU A 36 12.39 7.55 9.90
C GLU A 36 11.96 6.16 9.40
N ALA A 37 12.90 5.39 8.85
CA ALA A 37 12.65 4.00 8.46
C ALA A 37 12.32 3.12 9.67
N ALA A 38 13.02 3.27 10.79
CA ALA A 38 12.75 2.52 12.01
C ALA A 38 11.35 2.83 12.59
N LEU A 39 10.96 4.11 12.60
CA LEU A 39 9.62 4.53 13.00
C LEU A 39 8.55 4.00 12.03
N GLY A 40 8.79 4.08 10.72
CA GLY A 40 7.91 3.52 9.71
C GLY A 40 7.66 2.02 9.90
N GLN A 41 8.71 1.24 10.14
CA GLN A 41 8.61 -0.19 10.44
C GLN A 41 7.83 -0.46 11.73
N ALA A 42 8.02 0.37 12.76
CA ALA A 42 7.25 0.24 14.00
C ALA A 42 5.76 0.54 13.79
N ILE A 43 5.41 1.52 12.95
CA ILE A 43 4.01 1.85 12.64
C ILE A 43 3.37 0.78 11.76
N LEU A 44 4.10 0.22 10.78
CA LEU A 44 3.61 -0.87 9.93
C LEU A 44 3.18 -2.09 10.75
N HIS A 45 3.83 -2.37 11.88
CA HIS A 45 3.39 -3.40 12.80
C HIS A 45 1.94 -3.19 13.27
N ASP A 46 1.65 -1.98 13.76
CA ASP A 46 0.32 -1.64 14.26
C ASP A 46 -0.70 -1.61 13.12
N VAL A 47 -0.29 -1.18 11.92
CA VAL A 47 -1.12 -1.24 10.70
C VAL A 47 -1.51 -2.68 10.40
N TYR A 48 -0.56 -3.61 10.34
CA TYR A 48 -0.86 -5.02 10.02
C TYR A 48 -1.62 -5.74 11.13
N ALA A 49 -1.58 -5.23 12.37
CA ALA A 49 -2.40 -5.72 13.48
C ALA A 49 -3.81 -5.12 13.53
N ASP A 50 -4.05 -3.98 12.86
CA ASP A 50 -5.36 -3.32 12.83
C ASP A 50 -6.37 -4.17 12.04
N PRO A 51 -7.54 -4.51 12.61
CA PRO A 51 -8.59 -5.25 11.89
C PRO A 51 -9.09 -4.56 10.61
N ARG A 52 -8.86 -3.26 10.46
CA ARG A 52 -9.20 -2.48 9.25
C ARG A 52 -8.13 -2.58 8.16
N TYR A 53 -6.94 -3.13 8.42
CA TYR A 53 -6.01 -3.39 7.33
C TYR A 53 -6.62 -4.39 6.35
N LEU A 54 -6.71 -3.99 5.08
CA LEU A 54 -7.29 -4.82 4.03
C LEU A 54 -6.22 -5.74 3.45
N ASP A 55 -6.15 -6.96 3.99
CA ASP A 55 -5.28 -8.04 3.48
C ASP A 55 -5.86 -8.65 2.17
N ASP A 56 -5.98 -7.84 1.10
CA ASP A 56 -6.38 -8.29 -0.24
C ASP A 56 -5.22 -8.11 -1.24
N PRO A 57 -4.53 -9.19 -1.63
CA PRO A 57 -3.31 -9.10 -2.42
C PRO A 57 -3.53 -8.53 -3.83
N GLU A 58 -4.73 -8.65 -4.38
CA GLU A 58 -5.05 -8.11 -5.72
C GLU A 58 -5.20 -6.59 -5.70
N THR A 59 -5.97 -6.06 -4.75
CA THR A 59 -6.10 -4.61 -4.52
C THR A 59 -4.75 -3.98 -4.16
N GLU A 60 -3.97 -4.63 -3.27
CA GLU A 60 -2.63 -4.15 -2.93
C GLU A 60 -1.68 -4.17 -4.13
N THR A 61 -1.73 -5.22 -4.97
CA THR A 61 -0.85 -5.29 -6.16
C THR A 61 -1.15 -4.16 -7.13
N TYR A 62 -2.43 -3.87 -7.39
CA TYR A 62 -2.84 -2.73 -8.20
C TYR A 62 -2.32 -1.42 -7.63
N LEU A 63 -2.54 -1.18 -6.33
CA LEU A 63 -2.11 0.05 -5.67
C LEU A 63 -0.58 0.21 -5.74
N ASN A 64 0.17 -0.86 -5.48
CA ASN A 64 1.63 -0.83 -5.56
C ASN A 64 2.10 -0.59 -7.00
N GLN A 65 1.48 -1.21 -8.01
CA GLN A 65 1.82 -0.96 -9.42
C GLN A 65 1.58 0.50 -9.81
N LEU A 66 0.44 1.07 -9.44
CA LEU A 66 0.13 2.48 -9.68
C LEU A 66 1.10 3.40 -8.93
N GLY A 67 1.34 3.11 -7.64
CA GLY A 67 2.26 3.87 -6.80
C GLY A 67 3.68 3.87 -7.36
N TYR A 68 4.23 2.70 -7.71
CA TYR A 68 5.56 2.61 -8.30
C TYR A 68 5.67 3.20 -9.70
N LYS A 69 4.58 3.21 -10.49
CA LYS A 69 4.53 3.97 -11.74
C LYS A 69 4.76 5.46 -11.49
N LEU A 70 4.14 6.03 -10.46
CA LEU A 70 4.33 7.43 -10.06
C LEU A 70 5.72 7.67 -9.43
N VAL A 71 6.18 6.80 -8.52
CA VAL A 71 7.51 6.91 -7.90
C VAL A 71 8.62 6.86 -8.95
N SER A 72 8.46 6.06 -10.00
CA SER A 72 9.48 5.90 -11.05
C SER A 72 9.81 7.20 -11.81
N VAL A 73 8.87 8.16 -11.84
CA VAL A 73 9.05 9.48 -12.47
C VAL A 73 9.30 10.60 -11.46
N SER A 74 9.33 10.29 -10.17
CA SER A 74 9.67 11.28 -9.14
C SER A 74 11.16 11.60 -9.16
N THR A 75 11.50 12.87 -8.97
CA THR A 75 12.89 13.38 -8.98
C THR A 75 13.69 12.96 -7.75
N ARG A 76 13.04 12.45 -6.69
CA ARG A 76 13.66 12.04 -5.41
C ARG A 76 13.18 10.65 -4.98
N ASN A 77 13.65 9.62 -5.69
CA ASN A 77 13.20 8.24 -5.53
C ASN A 77 14.13 7.36 -4.66
N HIS A 78 14.87 7.94 -3.71
CA HIS A 78 15.87 7.21 -2.92
C HIS A 78 15.30 6.36 -1.77
N ARG A 79 13.97 6.30 -1.63
CA ARG A 79 13.26 5.62 -0.54
C ARG A 79 12.48 4.43 -1.09
N GLU A 80 12.39 3.35 -0.31
CA GLU A 80 11.45 2.28 -0.58
C GLU A 80 10.04 2.74 -0.20
N PHE A 81 9.05 2.41 -1.03
CA PHE A 81 7.66 2.74 -0.79
C PHE A 81 6.87 1.49 -0.47
N THR A 82 6.02 1.57 0.56
CA THR A 82 5.03 0.54 0.86
C THR A 82 3.65 1.16 0.78
N PHE A 83 2.82 0.65 -0.12
CA PHE A 83 1.43 1.07 -0.23
C PHE A 83 0.51 0.02 0.38
N PHE A 84 -0.40 0.44 1.26
CA PHE A 84 -1.36 -0.45 1.91
C PHE A 84 -2.77 0.14 1.89
N VAL A 85 -3.76 -0.74 2.03
CA VAL A 85 -5.18 -0.37 1.97
C VAL A 85 -5.83 -0.55 3.34
N VAL A 86 -6.67 0.41 3.69
CA VAL A 86 -7.50 0.43 4.89
C VAL A 86 -8.96 0.27 4.49
N ASP A 87 -9.62 -0.74 5.04
CA ASP A 87 -11.06 -1.01 4.91
C ASP A 87 -11.86 0.03 5.71
N ASP A 88 -11.91 1.24 5.17
CA ASP A 88 -12.64 2.38 5.71
C ASP A 88 -13.37 3.10 4.56
N PRO A 89 -14.70 3.34 4.66
CA PRO A 89 -15.48 3.96 3.60
C PRO A 89 -15.27 5.47 3.49
N SER A 90 -14.56 6.10 4.42
CA SER A 90 -14.22 7.52 4.32
C SER A 90 -13.20 7.80 3.22
N ILE A 91 -13.31 8.97 2.59
CA ILE A 91 -12.35 9.43 1.59
C ILE A 91 -11.09 9.92 2.32
N ASN A 92 -10.02 9.12 2.25
CA ASN A 92 -8.72 9.46 2.80
C ASN A 92 -7.56 8.74 2.10
N ALA A 93 -6.40 9.37 2.13
CA ALA A 93 -5.09 8.78 1.91
C ALA A 93 -4.09 9.53 2.80
N PHE A 94 -2.96 8.91 3.09
CA PHE A 94 -1.97 9.52 3.95
C PHE A 94 -0.57 8.93 3.80
N ALA A 95 0.45 9.78 3.94
CA ALA A 95 1.85 9.39 4.08
C ALA A 95 2.28 9.29 5.55
N LEU A 96 2.88 8.15 5.89
CA LEU A 96 3.55 7.89 7.16
C LEU A 96 5.09 7.92 6.96
N PRO A 97 5.85 8.08 8.05
CA PRO A 97 7.31 7.96 8.06
C PRO A 97 7.81 6.72 7.29
N GLY A 98 8.89 6.89 6.53
CA GLY A 98 9.62 5.77 5.92
C GLY A 98 9.02 5.27 4.60
N GLY A 99 8.27 6.12 3.89
CA GLY A 99 7.70 5.79 2.58
C GLY A 99 6.44 4.93 2.63
N ASN A 100 5.75 4.91 3.77
CA ASN A 100 4.54 4.11 3.97
C ASN A 100 3.31 4.94 3.62
N ILE A 101 2.55 4.55 2.60
CA ILE A 101 1.36 5.29 2.14
C ILE A 101 0.11 4.44 2.35
N GLY A 102 -0.82 4.93 3.17
CA GLY A 102 -2.10 4.31 3.45
C GLY A 102 -3.21 4.91 2.61
N VAL A 103 -4.11 4.06 2.10
CA VAL A 103 -5.24 4.46 1.27
C VAL A 103 -6.53 3.86 1.81
N HIS A 104 -7.56 4.67 2.02
CA HIS A 104 -8.87 4.17 2.41
C HIS A 104 -9.64 3.62 1.19
N THR A 105 -10.40 2.53 1.36
CA THR A 105 -11.27 2.01 0.29
C THR A 105 -12.25 3.04 -0.25
N GLY A 106 -12.76 3.94 0.62
CA GLY A 106 -13.63 5.04 0.24
C GLY A 106 -13.05 5.96 -0.84
N LEU A 107 -11.73 6.19 -0.83
CA LEU A 107 -11.05 6.99 -1.85
C LEU A 107 -11.09 6.30 -3.23
N LEU A 108 -10.73 5.02 -3.30
CA LEU A 108 -10.80 4.22 -4.54
C LEU A 108 -12.23 4.17 -5.11
N LEU A 109 -13.22 4.06 -4.23
CA LEU A 109 -14.63 3.99 -4.64
C LEU A 109 -15.18 5.35 -5.09
N ALA A 110 -14.76 6.43 -4.45
CA ALA A 110 -15.18 7.81 -4.77
C ALA A 110 -14.52 8.41 -6.01
N ALA A 111 -13.32 7.95 -6.39
CA ALA A 111 -12.65 8.38 -7.61
C ALA A 111 -13.52 8.09 -8.87
N GLN A 112 -13.66 9.07 -9.74
CA GLN A 112 -14.43 8.97 -10.99
C GLN A 112 -13.57 8.52 -12.17
N SER A 113 -12.26 8.67 -12.08
CA SER A 113 -11.27 8.12 -13.02
C SER A 113 -10.02 7.63 -12.28
N GLU A 114 -9.21 6.83 -12.95
CA GLU A 114 -7.92 6.38 -12.42
C GLU A 114 -6.95 7.54 -12.24
N SER A 115 -7.01 8.57 -13.11
CA SER A 115 -6.16 9.75 -13.01
C SER A 115 -6.45 10.60 -11.78
N GLU A 116 -7.71 10.62 -11.31
CA GLU A 116 -8.07 11.27 -10.05
C GLU A 116 -7.51 10.53 -8.85
N PHE A 117 -7.62 9.20 -8.86
CA PHE A 117 -7.05 8.37 -7.82
C PHE A 117 -5.52 8.52 -7.78
N ALA A 118 -4.87 8.42 -8.94
CA ALA A 118 -3.45 8.66 -9.10
C ALA A 118 -3.03 10.05 -8.62
N GLY A 119 -3.87 11.08 -8.80
CA GLY A 119 -3.57 12.43 -8.34
C GLY A 119 -3.44 12.54 -6.83
N VAL A 120 -4.30 11.85 -6.07
CA VAL A 120 -4.17 11.78 -4.61
C VAL A 120 -2.92 10.98 -4.22
N ILE A 121 -2.63 9.85 -4.89
CA ILE A 121 -1.43 9.07 -4.58
C ILE A 121 -0.14 9.83 -4.92
N ALA A 122 -0.12 10.59 -6.02
CA ALA A 122 1.01 11.43 -6.40
C ALA A 122 1.25 12.56 -5.38
N HIS A 123 0.18 13.13 -4.83
CA HIS A 123 0.23 14.09 -3.72
C HIS A 123 0.90 13.49 -2.47
N GLU A 124 0.47 12.30 -2.05
CA GLU A 124 1.07 11.60 -0.90
C GLU A 124 2.54 11.22 -1.15
N ILE A 125 2.88 10.78 -2.37
CA ILE A 125 4.27 10.52 -2.75
C ILE A 125 5.09 11.81 -2.62
N ALA A 126 4.57 12.96 -3.06
CA ALA A 126 5.26 14.23 -2.94
C ALA A 126 5.53 14.61 -1.47
N HIS A 127 4.61 14.32 -0.54
CA HIS A 127 4.89 14.51 0.89
C HIS A 127 6.08 13.70 1.39
N VAL A 128 6.22 12.45 0.94
CA VAL A 128 7.34 11.59 1.29
C VAL A 128 8.64 12.08 0.66
N THR A 129 8.64 12.36 -0.65
CA THR A 129 9.87 12.67 -1.39
C THR A 129 10.43 14.05 -1.06
N GLN A 130 9.59 14.95 -0.57
CA GLN A 130 9.99 16.28 -0.11
C GLN A 130 10.31 16.35 1.39
N ASP A 131 10.41 15.20 2.05
CA ASP A 131 10.75 15.07 3.46
C ASP A 131 9.85 15.95 4.36
N HIS A 132 8.56 16.13 4.02
CA HIS A 132 7.68 17.08 4.71
C HIS A 132 7.51 16.75 6.20
N ILE A 133 7.48 15.47 6.57
CA ILE A 133 7.44 15.03 7.97
C ILE A 133 8.73 15.45 8.70
N ALA A 134 9.90 15.13 8.13
CA ALA A 134 11.19 15.48 8.74
C ALA A 134 11.37 17.01 8.85
N ARG A 135 11.03 17.76 7.80
CA ARG A 135 11.07 19.24 7.78
C ARG A 135 10.11 19.85 8.80
N MET A 136 8.92 19.28 8.98
CA MET A 136 7.96 19.71 10.00
C MET A 136 8.53 19.48 11.41
N VAL A 137 9.08 18.29 11.67
CA VAL A 137 9.71 17.94 12.95
C VAL A 137 10.89 18.87 13.25
N ALA A 138 11.76 19.12 12.26
CA ALA A 138 12.90 20.03 12.39
C ALA A 138 12.48 21.49 12.65
N ALA A 139 11.42 21.97 11.99
CA ALA A 139 10.88 23.32 12.20
C ALA A 139 10.29 23.51 13.61
N GLN A 140 9.90 22.42 14.27
CA GLN A 140 9.28 22.42 15.59
C GLN A 140 10.24 21.97 16.71
N SER A 141 11.55 21.98 16.43
CA SER A 141 12.67 21.37 17.19
C SER A 141 12.85 21.80 18.66
N GLN A 142 12.04 22.70 19.22
CA GLN A 142 12.03 22.96 20.67
C GLN A 142 10.90 22.27 21.46
N SER A 143 9.89 21.65 20.82
CA SER A 143 8.78 21.02 21.58
C SER A 143 8.18 19.74 20.98
N TYR A 144 8.52 19.36 19.75
CA TYR A 144 7.89 18.21 19.09
C TYR A 144 8.70 16.91 19.17
N TRP A 145 10.03 17.01 19.17
CA TRP A 145 10.92 15.84 19.25
C TRP A 145 10.67 14.97 20.50
N PRO A 146 10.51 15.53 21.72
CA PRO A 146 10.21 14.72 22.89
C PRO A 146 8.86 14.00 22.79
N THR A 147 7.88 14.58 22.07
CA THR A 147 6.53 14.01 21.94
C THR A 147 6.50 12.87 20.92
N MET A 148 7.22 13.01 19.80
CA MET A 148 7.38 11.93 18.81
C MET A 148 8.30 10.82 19.31
N ALA A 149 9.38 11.16 20.02
CA ALA A 149 10.21 10.20 20.72
C ALA A 149 9.40 9.49 21.82
N ALA A 150 8.61 10.22 22.61
CA ALA A 150 7.73 9.63 23.63
C ALA A 150 6.60 8.78 23.01
N LEU A 151 6.10 9.14 21.84
CA LEU A 151 5.14 8.32 21.11
C LEU A 151 5.82 7.04 20.63
N ALA A 152 6.96 7.13 19.95
CA ALA A 152 7.76 5.97 19.56
C ALA A 152 8.08 5.08 20.76
N LEU A 153 8.57 5.64 21.87
CA LEU A 153 8.78 4.94 23.15
C LEU A 153 7.50 4.33 23.72
N ALA A 154 6.36 5.00 23.62
CA ALA A 154 5.08 4.47 24.08
C ALA A 154 4.60 3.29 23.22
N LEU A 155 4.82 3.33 21.90
CA LEU A 155 4.60 2.21 20.98
C LEU A 155 5.50 1.03 21.32
N LEU A 156 6.74 1.31 21.71
CA LEU A 156 7.72 0.31 22.09
C LEU A 156 7.40 -0.30 23.48
N ALA A 157 6.88 0.51 24.41
CA ALA A 157 6.52 0.09 25.76
C ALA A 157 5.20 -0.70 25.82
N SER A 158 4.20 -0.38 25.00
CA SER A 158 2.92 -1.09 24.94
C SER A 158 3.07 -2.57 24.54
N ARG A 159 4.12 -2.89 23.76
CA ARG A 159 4.49 -4.25 23.34
C ARG A 159 4.94 -5.17 24.49
N SER A 160 5.25 -4.62 25.67
CA SER A 160 5.78 -5.37 26.82
C SER A 160 4.74 -5.82 27.83
N ASN A 161 3.47 -5.39 27.71
CA ASN A 161 2.44 -5.65 28.71
C ASN A 161 1.08 -5.98 28.06
N PRO A 162 0.71 -7.28 27.95
CA PRO A 162 -0.55 -7.71 27.33
C PRO A 162 -1.81 -7.12 27.98
N ASN A 163 -1.74 -6.78 29.27
CA ASN A 163 -2.85 -6.20 30.03
C ASN A 163 -3.12 -4.72 29.73
N LEU A 164 -2.22 -4.02 29.02
CA LEU A 164 -2.45 -2.65 28.52
C LEU A 164 -3.02 -2.64 27.09
N ALA A 165 -2.93 -3.76 26.36
CA ALA A 165 -3.43 -3.89 25.00
C ALA A 165 -4.96 -3.68 24.89
N GLY A 166 -5.72 -4.08 25.92
CA GLY A 166 -7.19 -3.93 25.95
C GLY A 166 -7.69 -2.48 25.90
N ALA A 167 -6.88 -1.50 26.31
CA ALA A 167 -7.21 -0.07 26.23
C ALA A 167 -6.60 0.62 25.00
N ALA A 168 -5.57 0.03 24.39
CA ALA A 168 -4.88 0.55 23.20
C ALA A 168 -5.55 0.19 21.87
N ILE A 169 -6.46 -0.80 21.86
CA ILE A 169 -7.22 -1.24 20.66
C ILE A 169 -8.19 -0.15 20.15
N ALA A 170 -8.52 0.87 20.94
CA ALA A 170 -9.47 1.92 20.53
C ALA A 170 -8.88 2.98 19.58
N THR A 171 -7.56 3.08 19.47
CA THR A 171 -6.89 4.04 18.56
C THR A 171 -5.56 3.46 18.11
N THR A 172 -5.55 2.71 16.99
CA THR A 172 -4.31 2.29 16.32
C THR A 172 -3.43 3.52 16.16
N GLN A 173 -2.22 3.47 16.69
CA GLN A 173 -1.43 4.68 16.89
C GLN A 173 -0.99 5.34 15.57
N ALA A 174 -0.96 4.58 14.47
CA ALA A 174 -0.87 5.10 13.10
C ALA A 174 -1.89 6.23 12.82
N TYR A 175 -3.14 6.11 13.29
CA TYR A 175 -4.17 7.12 13.09
C TYR A 175 -3.98 8.33 14.00
N SER A 176 -3.40 8.15 15.18
CA SER A 176 -3.04 9.27 16.05
C SER A 176 -1.89 10.08 15.46
N VAL A 177 -0.87 9.42 14.90
CA VAL A 177 0.20 10.09 14.12
C VAL A 177 -0.44 10.85 12.97
N GLN A 178 -1.26 10.18 12.16
CA GLN A 178 -1.90 10.80 11.01
C GLN A 178 -2.72 12.05 11.37
N ASN A 179 -3.56 11.97 12.41
CA ASN A 179 -4.39 13.11 12.83
C ASN A 179 -3.56 14.31 13.35
N GLN A 180 -2.28 14.11 13.67
CA GLN A 180 -1.35 15.16 14.08
C GLN A 180 -0.56 15.74 12.90
N LEU A 181 -0.49 15.04 11.76
CA LEU A 181 0.14 15.51 10.52
C LEU A 181 -0.77 16.52 9.82
N ASN A 182 -0.72 17.77 10.26
CA ASN A 182 -1.35 18.90 9.56
C ASN A 182 -0.25 19.70 8.84
N PHE A 183 -0.11 19.49 7.54
CA PHE A 183 0.95 20.12 6.77
C PHE A 183 0.70 21.61 6.58
N SER A 184 1.80 22.38 6.50
CA SER A 184 1.72 23.81 6.21
C SER A 184 1.15 24.05 4.80
N ARG A 185 0.55 25.22 4.57
CA ARG A 185 0.06 25.59 3.23
C ARG A 185 1.17 25.55 2.18
N ASP A 186 2.41 25.81 2.59
CA ASP A 186 3.57 25.80 1.71
C ASP A 186 3.92 24.38 1.27
N PHE A 187 3.89 23.41 2.19
CA PHE A 187 4.07 21.99 1.90
C PHE A 187 2.95 21.44 1.03
N GLU A 188 1.71 21.84 1.29
CA GLU A 188 0.56 21.44 0.45
C GLU A 188 0.70 21.97 -0.99
N ARG A 189 1.13 23.23 -1.19
CA ARG A 189 1.41 23.75 -2.54
C ARG A 189 2.60 23.05 -3.20
N GLU A 190 3.64 22.72 -2.43
CA GLU A 190 4.79 21.97 -2.94
C GLU A 190 4.36 20.56 -3.41
N ALA A 191 3.55 19.87 -2.61
CA ALA A 191 3.02 18.56 -2.92
C ALA A 191 2.07 18.58 -4.13
N ASP A 192 1.17 19.57 -4.24
CA ASP A 192 0.27 19.73 -5.38
C ASP A 192 1.03 19.84 -6.71
N ARG A 193 2.10 20.65 -6.71
CA ARG A 193 2.87 20.94 -7.93
C ARG A 193 3.66 19.73 -8.39
N LEU A 194 4.35 19.07 -7.46
CA LEU A 194 5.12 17.87 -7.77
C LEU A 194 4.20 16.69 -8.11
N GLY A 195 3.05 16.58 -7.43
CA GLY A 195 1.99 15.62 -7.76
C GLY A 195 1.48 15.79 -9.18
N TYR A 196 1.16 17.03 -9.57
CA TYR A 196 0.74 17.37 -10.94
C TYR A 196 1.81 17.00 -11.99
N ASP A 197 3.08 17.31 -11.72
CA ASP A 197 4.19 17.00 -12.62
C ASP A 197 4.40 15.48 -12.73
N MET A 198 4.28 14.74 -11.63
CA MET A 198 4.33 13.26 -11.62
C MET A 198 3.22 12.64 -12.46
N LEU A 199 1.98 13.15 -12.39
CA LEU A 199 0.87 12.65 -13.23
C LEU A 199 1.18 12.81 -14.71
N SER A 200 1.68 13.99 -15.10
CA SER A 200 2.04 14.30 -16.48
C SER A 200 3.10 13.34 -17.00
N GLN A 201 4.15 13.09 -16.21
CA GLN A 201 5.25 12.20 -16.59
C GLN A 201 4.86 10.72 -16.57
N ALA A 202 3.97 10.32 -15.67
CA ALA A 202 3.45 8.95 -15.57
C ALA A 202 2.30 8.65 -16.56
N SER A 203 2.03 9.56 -17.51
CA SER A 203 0.97 9.41 -18.51
C SER A 203 -0.45 9.25 -17.91
N PHE A 204 -0.71 9.91 -16.79
CA PHE A 204 -2.05 10.15 -16.27
C PHE A 204 -2.55 11.53 -16.70
N ASP A 205 -3.85 11.79 -16.60
CA ASP A 205 -4.41 13.12 -16.84
C ASP A 205 -4.20 14.00 -15.59
N PRO A 206 -3.35 15.05 -15.62
CA PRO A 206 -3.10 15.88 -14.46
C PRO A 206 -4.34 16.65 -13.98
N ARG A 207 -5.33 16.86 -14.86
CA ARG A 207 -6.63 17.47 -14.52
C ARG A 207 -7.48 16.56 -13.65
N GLY A 208 -7.14 15.27 -13.52
CA GLY A 208 -7.72 14.38 -12.52
C GLY A 208 -7.52 14.93 -11.11
N MET A 209 -6.35 15.46 -10.78
CA MET A 209 -6.07 15.99 -9.44
C MET A 209 -6.96 17.20 -9.11
N SER A 210 -6.97 18.21 -9.99
CA SER A 210 -7.81 19.41 -9.80
C SER A 210 -9.31 19.09 -9.84
N GLY A 211 -9.74 18.16 -10.69
CA GLY A 211 -11.11 17.65 -10.75
C GLY A 211 -11.55 16.98 -9.45
N PHE A 212 -10.71 16.09 -8.90
CA PHE A 212 -10.97 15.42 -7.63
C PHE A 212 -11.08 16.42 -6.48
N PHE A 213 -10.13 17.34 -6.36
CA PHE A 213 -10.11 18.36 -5.30
C PHE A 213 -11.30 19.32 -5.40
N ASN A 214 -11.68 19.75 -6.60
CA ASN A 214 -12.90 20.52 -6.82
C ASN A 214 -14.15 19.81 -6.30
N ARG A 215 -14.30 18.51 -6.61
CA ARG A 215 -15.46 17.74 -6.11
C ARG A 215 -15.44 17.57 -4.61
N LEU A 216 -14.26 17.35 -4.02
CA LEU A 216 -14.12 17.24 -2.58
C LEU A 216 -14.49 18.55 -1.88
N GLN A 217 -14.04 19.69 -2.42
CA GLN A 217 -14.41 21.01 -1.92
C GLN A 217 -15.91 21.27 -2.04
N ARG A 218 -16.53 20.90 -3.17
CA ARG A 218 -17.97 21.04 -3.39
C ARG A 218 -18.77 20.17 -2.42
N ALA A 219 -18.39 18.91 -2.26
CA ALA A 219 -19.04 18.01 -1.29
C ALA A 219 -18.97 18.59 0.12
N ASN A 220 -17.82 19.12 0.54
CA ASN A 220 -17.65 19.73 1.86
C ASN A 220 -18.56 20.95 2.11
N ARG A 221 -18.89 21.75 1.09
CA ARG A 221 -19.78 22.92 1.24
C ARG A 221 -21.24 22.55 1.55
N PHE A 222 -21.67 21.33 1.22
CA PHE A 222 -23.04 20.87 1.44
C PHE A 222 -23.22 20.08 2.75
N TYR A 223 -22.12 19.63 3.37
CA TYR A 223 -22.14 18.88 4.63
C TYR A 223 -21.56 19.74 5.76
N ASP A 224 -22.42 20.52 6.43
CA ASP A 224 -22.07 21.50 7.49
C ASP A 224 -21.42 20.92 8.76
N SER A 225 -21.22 19.60 8.87
CA SER A 225 -20.82 18.94 10.13
C SER A 225 -19.74 17.86 10.05
N SER A 226 -19.21 17.51 8.88
CA SER A 226 -18.06 16.60 8.82
C SER A 226 -17.31 16.71 7.49
N ALA A 227 -16.25 17.52 7.48
CA ALA A 227 -15.32 17.52 6.35
C ALA A 227 -14.76 16.10 6.12
N PRO A 228 -14.65 15.65 4.85
CA PRO A 228 -13.96 14.41 4.49
C PRO A 228 -12.63 14.27 5.25
N ALA A 229 -12.28 13.04 5.64
CA ALA A 229 -11.07 12.80 6.44
C ALA A 229 -9.81 13.40 5.82
N TYR A 230 -9.69 13.27 4.49
CA TYR A 230 -8.62 13.91 3.72
C TYR A 230 -8.50 15.42 3.94
N LEU A 231 -9.62 16.16 3.99
CA LEU A 231 -9.59 17.63 4.14
C LEU A 231 -9.17 18.10 5.54
N ARG A 232 -9.14 17.20 6.53
CA ARG A 232 -8.69 17.56 7.89
C ARG A 232 -7.18 17.61 7.99
N THR A 233 -6.46 16.75 7.25
CA THR A 233 -5.00 16.71 7.20
C THR A 233 -4.44 17.48 6.00
N HIS A 234 -5.23 17.63 4.92
CA HIS A 234 -4.91 18.40 3.73
C HIS A 234 -5.96 19.50 3.45
N PRO A 235 -5.94 20.62 4.19
CA PRO A 235 -6.89 21.69 3.98
C PRO A 235 -6.81 22.26 2.57
N LEU A 236 -7.91 22.14 1.83
CA LEU A 236 -7.99 22.58 0.45
C LEU A 236 -8.48 24.04 0.35
N THR A 237 -7.67 24.90 -0.25
CA THR A 237 -8.01 26.32 -0.49
C THR A 237 -8.35 26.56 -1.96
N SER A 238 -9.12 27.61 -2.24
CA SER A 238 -9.38 28.02 -3.64
C SER A 238 -8.08 28.36 -4.39
N GLU A 239 -7.09 28.91 -3.70
CA GLU A 239 -5.75 29.18 -4.25
C GLU A 239 -5.08 27.92 -4.81
N ARG A 240 -5.07 26.81 -4.05
CA ARG A 240 -4.48 25.53 -4.48
C ARG A 240 -5.17 24.96 -5.71
N ILE A 241 -6.50 24.99 -5.72
CA ILE A 241 -7.30 24.55 -6.87
C ILE A 241 -6.96 25.39 -8.10
N SER A 242 -6.93 26.71 -7.95
CA SER A 242 -6.62 27.62 -9.06
C SER A 242 -5.18 27.51 -9.57
N ASP A 243 -4.17 27.21 -8.72
CA ASP A 243 -2.78 26.95 -9.17
C ASP A 243 -2.73 25.73 -10.11
N MET A 244 -3.41 24.63 -9.76
CA MET A 244 -3.47 23.43 -10.60
C MET A 244 -4.31 23.62 -11.87
N GLU A 245 -5.41 24.36 -11.80
CA GLU A 245 -6.22 24.71 -12.97
C GLU A 245 -5.43 25.57 -13.95
N ALA A 246 -4.71 26.60 -13.46
CA ALA A 246 -3.85 27.44 -14.30
C ALA A 246 -2.73 26.64 -14.99
N ARG A 247 -2.16 25.64 -14.32
CA ARG A 247 -1.19 24.69 -14.92
C ARG A 247 -1.83 23.83 -16.01
N SER A 248 -3.11 23.51 -15.87
CA SER A 248 -3.84 22.71 -16.84
C SER A 248 -4.18 23.50 -18.10
N GLU A 249 -4.41 24.81 -18.00
CA GLU A 249 -4.72 25.68 -19.15
C GLU A 249 -3.57 25.77 -20.16
N SER A 250 -2.32 25.62 -19.71
CA SER A 250 -1.14 25.66 -20.57
C SER A 250 -0.81 24.32 -21.23
N THR A 251 -1.57 23.25 -20.94
CA THR A 251 -1.33 21.89 -21.43
C THR A 251 -2.47 21.41 -22.34
N PRO A 252 -2.20 20.87 -23.54
CA PRO A 252 -3.24 20.30 -24.39
C PRO A 252 -4.04 19.19 -23.69
N TYR A 253 -5.35 19.15 -23.93
CA TYR A 253 -6.19 18.05 -23.45
C TYR A 253 -5.83 16.74 -24.17
N HIS A 254 -5.40 15.74 -23.40
CA HIS A 254 -5.45 14.33 -23.79
C HIS A 254 -6.42 13.55 -22.89
N GLN A 255 -7.33 12.79 -23.50
CA GLN A 255 -8.19 11.86 -22.76
C GLN A 255 -7.39 10.59 -22.43
N VAL A 256 -7.21 10.32 -21.14
CA VAL A 256 -6.57 9.10 -20.65
C VAL A 256 -7.66 8.11 -20.22
N PRO A 257 -7.79 6.94 -20.89
CA PRO A 257 -8.75 5.93 -20.46
C PRO A 257 -8.28 5.26 -19.16
N ASP A 258 -9.24 4.94 -18.29
CA ASP A 258 -8.98 4.15 -17.09
C ASP A 258 -8.46 2.74 -17.45
N SER A 259 -7.48 2.25 -16.69
CA SER A 259 -7.05 0.86 -16.80
C SER A 259 -8.19 -0.10 -16.43
N LEU A 260 -8.15 -1.30 -17.02
CA LEU A 260 -9.05 -2.38 -16.60
C LEU A 260 -8.80 -2.75 -15.13
N ASP A 261 -7.56 -2.71 -14.65
CA ASP A 261 -7.22 -3.03 -13.27
C ASP A 261 -7.91 -2.10 -12.27
N PHE A 262 -7.92 -0.79 -12.53
CA PHE A 262 -8.67 0.18 -11.71
C PHE A 262 -10.16 -0.17 -11.62
N GLN A 263 -10.76 -0.52 -12.76
CA GLN A 263 -12.17 -0.87 -12.81
C GLN A 263 -12.47 -2.18 -12.08
N LEU A 264 -11.61 -3.20 -12.24
CA LEU A 264 -11.73 -4.50 -11.58
C LEU A 264 -11.54 -4.39 -10.07
N VAL A 265 -10.54 -3.63 -9.60
CA VAL A 265 -10.32 -3.39 -8.17
C VAL A 265 -11.48 -2.64 -7.55
N ARG A 266 -12.05 -1.63 -8.22
CA ARG A 266 -13.27 -0.97 -7.73
C ARG A 266 -14.46 -1.91 -7.66
N ALA A 267 -14.64 -2.79 -8.65
CA ALA A 267 -15.66 -3.82 -8.61
C ALA A 267 -15.42 -4.83 -7.47
N ARG A 268 -14.16 -5.18 -7.20
CA ARG A 268 -13.74 -6.01 -6.08
C ARG A 268 -14.13 -5.39 -4.74
N LEU A 269 -13.80 -4.12 -4.52
CA LEU A 269 -14.14 -3.39 -3.30
C LEU A 269 -15.65 -3.27 -3.11
N ARG A 270 -16.40 -2.86 -4.14
CA ARG A 270 -17.88 -2.82 -4.09
C ARG A 270 -18.50 -4.17 -3.77
N SER A 271 -17.94 -5.25 -4.31
CA SER A 271 -18.44 -6.59 -4.05
C SER A 271 -18.27 -7.01 -2.59
N ARG A 272 -17.45 -6.31 -1.78
CA ARG A 272 -17.24 -6.54 -0.34
C ARG A 272 -18.16 -5.70 0.54
N GLU A 273 -18.66 -4.58 0.03
CA GLU A 273 -19.64 -3.75 0.73
C GLU A 273 -20.91 -4.54 1.04
N ASP A 274 -21.63 -4.11 2.08
CA ASP A 274 -22.89 -4.70 2.54
C ASP A 274 -22.81 -6.21 2.86
N ASN A 275 -23.96 -6.83 3.12
CA ASN A 275 -24.04 -8.27 3.21
C ASN A 275 -24.06 -8.92 1.81
N ALA A 276 -23.78 -10.23 1.75
CA ALA A 276 -23.66 -10.96 0.50
C ALA A 276 -24.91 -10.91 -0.40
N THR A 277 -26.11 -10.88 0.19
CA THR A 277 -27.37 -10.84 -0.55
C THR A 277 -27.55 -9.49 -1.21
N ASP A 278 -27.33 -8.41 -0.48
CA ASP A 278 -27.48 -7.04 -0.99
C ASP A 278 -26.44 -6.73 -2.06
N ALA A 279 -25.18 -7.12 -1.84
CA ALA A 279 -24.13 -6.99 -2.85
C ALA A 279 -24.47 -7.73 -4.16
N LEU A 280 -25.05 -8.94 -4.06
CA LEU A 280 -25.49 -9.71 -5.23
C LEU A 280 -26.65 -9.01 -5.96
N GLN A 281 -27.65 -8.51 -5.24
CA GLN A 281 -28.77 -7.79 -5.85
C GLN A 281 -28.29 -6.49 -6.51
N ALA A 282 -27.42 -5.74 -5.85
CA ALA A 282 -26.83 -4.52 -6.39
C ALA A 282 -26.03 -4.80 -7.68
N ALA A 283 -25.21 -5.85 -7.70
CA ALA A 283 -24.44 -6.24 -8.88
C ALA A 283 -25.35 -6.65 -10.06
N ARG A 284 -26.41 -7.44 -9.78
CA ARG A 284 -27.41 -7.81 -10.80
C ARG A 284 -28.16 -6.59 -11.34
N ALA A 285 -28.59 -5.69 -10.47
CA ALA A 285 -29.26 -4.46 -10.85
C ALA A 285 -28.35 -3.57 -11.70
N ALA A 286 -27.08 -3.40 -11.32
CA ALA A 286 -26.11 -2.62 -12.09
C ALA A 286 -25.94 -3.15 -13.52
N LEU A 287 -25.85 -4.48 -13.70
CA LEU A 287 -25.78 -5.10 -15.01
C LEU A 287 -27.08 -4.95 -15.82
N LYS A 288 -28.23 -5.20 -15.20
CA LYS A 288 -29.54 -5.08 -15.84
C LYS A 288 -29.83 -3.65 -16.31
N ASP A 289 -29.49 -2.67 -15.49
CA ASP A 289 -29.77 -1.26 -15.75
C ASP A 289 -28.72 -0.58 -16.64
N GLY A 290 -27.63 -1.28 -17.00
CA GLY A 290 -26.51 -0.69 -17.74
C GLY A 290 -25.72 0.35 -16.93
N ARG A 291 -25.79 0.31 -15.59
CA ARG A 291 -25.14 1.28 -14.69
C ARG A 291 -23.71 0.88 -14.37
N TYR A 292 -22.85 0.84 -15.39
CA TYR A 292 -21.43 0.54 -15.25
C TYR A 292 -20.59 1.29 -16.29
N SER A 293 -19.36 1.64 -15.92
CA SER A 293 -18.36 2.17 -16.88
C SER A 293 -17.70 1.07 -17.70
N SER A 294 -17.72 -0.16 -17.21
CA SER A 294 -17.10 -1.33 -17.83
C SER A 294 -17.90 -2.58 -17.54
N GLU A 295 -18.45 -3.17 -18.60
CA GLU A 295 -19.25 -4.39 -18.48
C GLU A 295 -18.41 -5.55 -17.92
N THR A 296 -17.16 -5.66 -18.35
CA THR A 296 -16.22 -6.67 -17.82
C THR A 296 -16.06 -6.53 -16.31
N ALA A 297 -15.86 -5.31 -15.81
CA ALA A 297 -15.73 -5.07 -14.37
C ALA A 297 -17.05 -5.32 -13.62
N ALA A 298 -18.20 -4.96 -14.19
CA ALA A 298 -19.49 -5.24 -13.60
C ALA A 298 -19.77 -6.75 -13.47
N ARG A 299 -19.45 -7.53 -14.52
CA ARG A 299 -19.54 -8.99 -14.48
C ARG A 299 -18.54 -9.61 -13.50
N TYR A 300 -17.32 -9.07 -13.43
CA TYR A 300 -16.33 -9.48 -12.44
C TYR A 300 -16.83 -9.25 -11.01
N GLY A 301 -17.39 -8.08 -10.71
CA GLY A 301 -18.03 -7.80 -9.42
C GLY A 301 -19.21 -8.71 -9.11
N LEU A 302 -20.03 -9.04 -10.11
CA LEU A 302 -21.11 -10.02 -9.96
C LEU A 302 -20.57 -11.41 -9.57
N ALA A 303 -19.51 -11.88 -10.22
CA ALA A 303 -18.91 -13.18 -9.89
C ALA A 303 -18.40 -13.22 -8.43
N LEU A 304 -17.78 -12.14 -7.96
CA LEU A 304 -17.36 -12.02 -6.55
C LEU A 304 -18.55 -11.99 -5.59
N ALA A 305 -19.63 -11.28 -5.94
CA ALA A 305 -20.85 -11.27 -5.13
C ALA A 305 -21.53 -12.66 -5.09
N LEU A 306 -21.55 -13.40 -6.20
CA LEU A 306 -22.03 -14.78 -6.26
C LEU A 306 -21.21 -15.69 -5.35
N LEU A 307 -19.87 -15.51 -5.31
CA LEU A 307 -19.01 -16.26 -4.39
C LEU A 307 -19.34 -15.97 -2.92
N ARG A 308 -19.53 -14.69 -2.55
CA ARG A 308 -19.95 -14.32 -1.19
C ARG A 308 -21.31 -14.92 -0.83
N ALA A 309 -22.23 -14.95 -1.79
CA ALA A 309 -23.56 -15.55 -1.65
C ALA A 309 -23.57 -17.09 -1.77
N ARG A 310 -22.39 -17.72 -1.96
CA ARG A 310 -22.21 -19.18 -2.16
C ARG A 310 -22.99 -19.76 -3.34
N GLN A 311 -23.28 -18.95 -4.36
CA GLN A 311 -23.92 -19.37 -5.61
C GLN A 311 -22.87 -19.84 -6.63
N PHE A 312 -22.22 -20.96 -6.30
CA PHE A 312 -21.01 -21.41 -7.02
C PHE A 312 -21.25 -21.83 -8.47
N ASP A 313 -22.39 -22.44 -8.80
CA ASP A 313 -22.65 -22.91 -10.17
C ASP A 313 -22.91 -21.74 -11.13
N GLU A 314 -23.58 -20.69 -10.64
CA GLU A 314 -23.76 -19.45 -11.41
C GLU A 314 -22.44 -18.69 -11.54
N ALA A 315 -21.64 -18.61 -10.47
CA ALA A 315 -20.30 -18.03 -10.52
C ALA A 315 -19.42 -18.76 -11.54
N GLU A 316 -19.46 -20.09 -11.54
CA GLU A 316 -18.72 -20.95 -12.46
C GLU A 316 -19.13 -20.70 -13.92
N THR A 317 -20.44 -20.64 -14.19
CA THR A 317 -20.96 -20.33 -15.53
C THR A 317 -20.50 -18.94 -15.99
N LEU A 318 -20.54 -17.96 -15.10
CA LEU A 318 -20.15 -16.58 -15.41
C LEU A 318 -18.65 -16.47 -15.72
N VAL A 319 -17.77 -17.08 -14.92
CA VAL A 319 -16.31 -16.99 -15.15
C VAL A 319 -15.86 -17.75 -16.40
N GLN A 320 -16.53 -18.83 -16.79
CA GLN A 320 -16.26 -19.50 -18.06
C GLN A 320 -16.54 -18.59 -19.26
N SER A 321 -17.53 -17.68 -19.15
CA SER A 321 -17.83 -16.70 -20.20
C SER A 321 -16.69 -15.69 -20.43
N PHE A 322 -15.78 -15.50 -19.47
CA PHE A 322 -14.67 -14.54 -19.61
C PHE A 322 -13.63 -14.99 -20.64
N ALA A 323 -13.46 -16.30 -20.84
CA ALA A 323 -12.58 -16.81 -21.89
C ALA A 323 -13.00 -16.30 -23.29
N ALA A 324 -14.30 -16.11 -23.53
CA ALA A 324 -14.82 -15.59 -24.80
C ALA A 324 -14.55 -14.09 -25.00
N THR A 325 -14.16 -13.35 -23.95
CA THR A 325 -13.88 -11.92 -24.05
C THR A 325 -12.51 -11.60 -24.64
N GLY A 326 -11.59 -12.58 -24.66
CA GLY A 326 -10.22 -12.40 -25.18
C GLY A 326 -9.36 -11.38 -24.42
N LYS A 327 -9.80 -10.92 -23.23
CA LYS A 327 -9.07 -9.93 -22.43
C LYS A 327 -8.00 -10.60 -21.59
N ASP A 328 -6.74 -10.31 -21.91
CA ASP A 328 -5.58 -10.77 -21.16
C ASP A 328 -5.34 -9.87 -19.92
N ASN A 329 -5.64 -10.38 -18.74
CA ASN A 329 -5.54 -9.62 -17.49
C ASN A 329 -5.45 -10.55 -16.27
N ALA A 330 -4.51 -10.26 -15.37
CA ALA A 330 -4.20 -11.17 -14.26
C ALA A 330 -5.29 -11.23 -13.18
N LEU A 331 -6.01 -10.12 -12.90
CA LEU A 331 -7.18 -10.12 -12.00
C LEU A 331 -8.33 -10.94 -12.59
N LEU A 332 -8.54 -10.90 -13.91
CA LEU A 332 -9.54 -11.77 -14.56
C LEU A 332 -9.11 -13.24 -14.52
N ALA A 333 -7.81 -13.51 -14.75
CA ALA A 333 -7.27 -14.86 -14.77
C ALA A 333 -7.29 -15.54 -13.39
N SER A 334 -7.26 -14.77 -12.29
CA SER A 334 -7.32 -15.32 -10.92
C SER A 334 -8.71 -15.84 -10.55
N LEU A 335 -9.76 -15.24 -11.11
CA LEU A 335 -11.13 -15.44 -10.67
C LEU A 335 -11.65 -16.88 -10.91
N PRO A 336 -11.42 -17.55 -12.06
CA PRO A 336 -11.80 -18.95 -12.22
C PRO A 336 -11.17 -19.86 -11.17
N GLY A 337 -9.91 -19.62 -10.80
CA GLY A 337 -9.21 -20.33 -9.74
C GLY A 337 -9.85 -20.08 -8.38
N GLN A 338 -10.16 -18.82 -8.08
CA GLN A 338 -10.84 -18.41 -6.85
C GLN A 338 -12.20 -19.08 -6.71
N VAL A 339 -13.02 -19.08 -7.78
CA VAL A 339 -14.32 -19.76 -7.82
C VAL A 339 -14.19 -21.25 -7.51
N ALA A 340 -13.26 -21.93 -8.19
CA ALA A 340 -13.05 -23.36 -7.98
C ALA A 340 -12.58 -23.67 -6.56
N LEU A 341 -11.67 -22.87 -6.01
CA LEU A 341 -11.14 -23.05 -4.67
C LEU A 341 -12.23 -22.84 -3.61
N THR A 342 -12.98 -21.75 -3.69
CA THR A 342 -14.08 -21.45 -2.74
C THR A 342 -15.22 -22.47 -2.83
N ALA A 343 -15.49 -23.01 -4.02
CA ALA A 343 -16.46 -24.08 -4.22
C ALA A 343 -15.98 -25.47 -3.75
N GLY A 344 -14.75 -25.58 -3.22
CA GLY A 344 -14.16 -26.84 -2.77
C GLY A 344 -13.67 -27.76 -3.90
N LYS A 345 -13.66 -27.30 -5.15
CA LYS A 345 -13.16 -28.02 -6.33
C LYS A 345 -11.64 -27.86 -6.44
N THR A 346 -10.91 -28.37 -5.45
CA THR A 346 -9.47 -28.08 -5.24
C THR A 346 -8.58 -28.49 -6.41
N GLY A 347 -8.80 -29.67 -7.01
CA GLY A 347 -8.04 -30.10 -8.21
C GLY A 347 -8.24 -29.17 -9.41
N LEU A 348 -9.47 -28.68 -9.62
CA LEU A 348 -9.76 -27.69 -10.65
C LEU A 348 -9.13 -26.33 -10.33
N ALA A 349 -9.10 -25.93 -9.06
CA ALA A 349 -8.43 -24.71 -8.62
C ALA A 349 -6.93 -24.75 -8.91
N VAL A 350 -6.26 -25.88 -8.61
CA VAL A 350 -4.84 -26.09 -8.95
C VAL A 350 -4.62 -25.91 -10.45
N GLN A 351 -5.40 -26.61 -11.28
CA GLN A 351 -5.29 -26.50 -12.74
C GLN A 351 -5.43 -25.05 -13.23
N ARG A 352 -6.44 -24.33 -12.74
CA ARG A 352 -6.71 -22.95 -13.17
C ARG A 352 -5.64 -21.97 -12.73
N TYR A 353 -5.18 -22.05 -11.48
CA TYR A 353 -4.10 -21.20 -11.01
C TYR A 353 -2.76 -21.54 -11.68
N GLN A 354 -2.50 -22.81 -12.01
CA GLN A 354 -1.32 -23.19 -12.80
C GLN A 354 -1.33 -22.53 -14.18
N SER A 355 -2.46 -22.63 -14.91
CA SER A 355 -2.60 -21.96 -16.21
C SER A 355 -2.50 -20.44 -16.09
N ALA A 356 -3.11 -19.84 -15.07
CA ALA A 356 -3.04 -18.39 -14.86
C ALA A 356 -1.62 -17.92 -14.49
N VAL A 357 -0.88 -18.68 -13.67
CA VAL A 357 0.54 -18.41 -13.37
C VAL A 357 1.40 -18.52 -14.62
N GLN A 358 1.12 -19.48 -15.51
CA GLN A 358 1.84 -19.60 -16.78
C GLN A 358 1.59 -18.39 -17.71
N ALA A 359 0.36 -17.87 -17.74
CA ALA A 359 0.01 -16.68 -18.51
C ALA A 359 0.56 -15.38 -17.90
N HIS A 360 0.58 -15.28 -16.57
CA HIS A 360 0.98 -14.08 -15.83
C HIS A 360 2.01 -14.39 -14.73
N PRO A 361 3.24 -14.84 -15.07
CA PRO A 361 4.20 -15.34 -14.09
C PRO A 361 4.63 -14.31 -13.04
N GLY A 362 4.63 -13.01 -13.39
CA GLY A 362 5.00 -11.91 -12.49
C GLY A 362 3.87 -11.41 -11.57
N TYR A 363 2.64 -11.90 -11.71
CA TYR A 363 1.51 -11.43 -10.89
C TYR A 363 1.38 -12.27 -9.61
N ARG A 364 1.97 -11.77 -8.53
CA ARG A 364 2.09 -12.46 -7.22
C ARG A 364 0.79 -13.05 -6.66
N PRO A 365 -0.39 -12.40 -6.76
CA PRO A 365 -1.63 -12.99 -6.23
C PRO A 365 -1.99 -14.36 -6.81
N LEU A 366 -1.60 -14.64 -8.06
CA LEU A 366 -1.79 -15.95 -8.66
C LEU A 366 -0.89 -17.03 -8.04
N GLN A 367 0.31 -16.66 -7.59
CA GLN A 367 1.21 -17.56 -6.86
C GLN A 367 0.59 -17.95 -5.51
N TYR A 368 0.03 -16.98 -4.78
CA TYR A 368 -0.67 -17.26 -3.52
C TYR A 368 -1.85 -18.21 -3.75
N GLY A 369 -2.67 -17.93 -4.78
CA GLY A 369 -3.80 -18.78 -5.16
C GLY A 369 -3.40 -20.20 -5.54
N LEU A 370 -2.30 -20.37 -6.29
CA LEU A 370 -1.75 -21.67 -6.63
C LEU A 370 -1.30 -22.45 -5.39
N ILE A 371 -0.48 -21.84 -4.53
CA ILE A 371 0.05 -22.48 -3.32
C ILE A 371 -1.11 -22.86 -2.38
N ALA A 372 -2.07 -21.96 -2.17
CA ALA A 372 -3.26 -22.23 -1.36
C ALA A 372 -4.10 -23.38 -1.95
N SER A 373 -4.23 -23.44 -3.27
CA SER A 373 -4.94 -24.53 -3.95
C SER A 373 -4.24 -25.88 -3.82
N LEU A 374 -2.91 -25.91 -3.90
CA LEU A 374 -2.10 -27.12 -3.67
C LEU A 374 -2.25 -27.63 -2.22
N LEU A 375 -2.20 -26.71 -1.24
CA LEU A 375 -2.45 -27.05 0.17
C LEU A 375 -3.87 -27.59 0.39
N ALA A 376 -4.88 -26.98 -0.25
CA ALA A 376 -6.27 -27.44 -0.18
C ALA A 376 -6.47 -28.80 -0.88
N ALA A 377 -5.74 -29.06 -1.96
CA ALA A 377 -5.72 -30.33 -2.68
C ALA A 377 -4.91 -31.43 -1.96
N ARG A 378 -4.38 -31.16 -0.77
CA ARG A 378 -3.51 -32.08 -0.01
C ARG A 378 -2.24 -32.47 -0.76
N GLN A 379 -1.65 -31.51 -1.48
CA GLN A 379 -0.37 -31.63 -2.19
C GLN A 379 0.69 -30.71 -1.52
N PRO A 380 1.10 -30.99 -0.28
CA PRO A 380 1.97 -30.07 0.47
C PRO A 380 3.42 -30.04 -0.04
N ASP A 381 3.93 -31.12 -0.65
CA ASP A 381 5.25 -31.13 -1.29
C ASP A 381 5.31 -30.17 -2.48
N ASP A 382 4.31 -30.22 -3.35
CA ASP A 382 4.20 -29.30 -4.50
C ASP A 382 4.01 -27.86 -4.03
N ALA A 383 3.20 -27.65 -2.98
CA ALA A 383 3.02 -26.35 -2.36
C ALA A 383 4.34 -25.80 -1.80
N LEU A 384 5.14 -26.64 -1.12
CA LEU A 384 6.44 -26.27 -0.58
C LEU A 384 7.44 -25.95 -1.71
N GLY A 385 7.44 -26.74 -2.79
CA GLY A 385 8.26 -26.46 -3.96
C GLY A 385 7.91 -25.11 -4.60
N GLN A 386 6.63 -24.76 -4.70
CA GLN A 386 6.18 -23.50 -5.28
C GLN A 386 6.40 -22.28 -4.37
N VAL A 387 6.21 -22.43 -3.06
CA VAL A 387 6.45 -21.33 -2.12
C VAL A 387 7.94 -21.01 -1.99
N ASN A 388 8.83 -22.02 -2.02
CA ASN A 388 10.28 -21.78 -1.97
C ASN A 388 10.76 -20.98 -3.19
N LYS A 389 10.34 -21.37 -4.41
CA LYS A 389 10.62 -20.59 -5.63
C LYS A 389 10.12 -19.15 -5.54
N SER A 390 8.98 -18.93 -4.90
CA SER A 390 8.42 -17.59 -4.72
C SER A 390 9.20 -16.79 -3.67
N LEU A 391 9.65 -17.43 -2.58
CA LEU A 391 10.45 -16.80 -1.53
C LEU A 391 11.88 -16.46 -2.00
N ASP A 392 12.43 -17.22 -2.94
CA ASP A 392 13.72 -16.89 -3.59
C ASP A 392 13.66 -15.52 -4.31
N LEU A 393 12.48 -15.17 -4.85
CA LEU A 393 12.25 -13.90 -5.53
C LEU A 393 11.75 -12.80 -4.60
N TYR A 394 10.96 -13.16 -3.58
CA TYR A 394 10.27 -12.24 -2.69
C TYR A 394 10.48 -12.62 -1.21
N PRO A 395 11.71 -12.54 -0.69
CA PRO A 395 12.02 -12.97 0.68
C PRO A 395 11.35 -12.14 1.78
N GLY A 396 10.93 -10.91 1.46
CA GLY A 396 10.19 -10.02 2.38
C GLY A 396 8.67 -10.22 2.39
N ASP A 397 8.13 -11.22 1.68
CA ASP A 397 6.70 -11.42 1.53
C ASP A 397 6.09 -12.26 2.67
N ARG A 398 5.41 -11.58 3.60
CA ARG A 398 4.74 -12.22 4.75
C ARG A 398 3.74 -13.31 4.36
N ARG A 399 3.02 -13.15 3.24
CA ARG A 399 1.99 -14.12 2.82
C ARG A 399 2.65 -15.42 2.38
N LEU A 400 3.77 -15.34 1.67
CA LEU A 400 4.55 -16.51 1.30
C LEU A 400 5.09 -17.24 2.52
N TRP A 401 5.63 -16.53 3.51
CA TRP A 401 6.09 -17.15 4.75
C TRP A 401 4.97 -17.86 5.53
N ARG A 402 3.77 -17.28 5.60
CA ARG A 402 2.58 -17.95 6.19
C ARG A 402 2.17 -19.20 5.40
N LEU A 403 2.27 -19.17 4.07
CA LEU A 403 1.98 -20.34 3.23
C LEU A 403 3.05 -21.43 3.39
N ALA A 404 4.33 -21.05 3.52
CA ALA A 404 5.42 -21.98 3.82
C ALA A 404 5.25 -22.63 5.19
N ALA A 405 4.83 -21.86 6.21
CA ALA A 405 4.50 -22.40 7.52
C ALA A 405 3.40 -23.47 7.45
N GLN A 406 2.35 -23.22 6.66
CA GLN A 406 1.27 -24.18 6.42
C GLN A 406 1.75 -25.42 5.65
N ALA A 407 2.58 -25.26 4.62
CA ALA A 407 3.15 -26.38 3.86
C ALA A 407 4.00 -27.29 4.76
N HIS A 408 4.92 -26.71 5.54
CA HIS A 408 5.72 -27.44 6.52
C HIS A 408 4.87 -28.12 7.60
N ALA A 409 3.82 -27.47 8.10
CA ALA A 409 2.91 -28.08 9.07
C ALA A 409 2.22 -29.33 8.50
N ARG A 410 1.79 -29.28 7.23
CA ARG A 410 1.16 -30.43 6.55
C ARG A 410 2.13 -31.59 6.32
N LEU A 411 3.43 -31.28 6.15
CA LEU A 411 4.50 -32.27 6.03
C LEU A 411 4.99 -32.79 7.40
N GLY A 412 4.55 -32.18 8.49
CA GLY A 412 4.99 -32.53 9.85
C GLY A 412 6.35 -31.95 10.23
N HIS A 413 6.91 -31.01 9.45
CA HIS A 413 8.17 -30.32 9.75
C HIS A 413 7.92 -29.18 10.76
N LYS A 414 7.86 -29.47 12.05
CA LYS A 414 7.47 -28.52 13.11
C LYS A 414 8.46 -27.37 13.24
N LEU A 415 9.77 -27.65 13.30
CA LEU A 415 10.78 -26.59 13.39
C LEU A 415 10.66 -25.61 12.23
N LEU A 416 10.62 -26.12 11.00
CA LEU A 416 10.54 -25.28 9.79
C LEU A 416 9.20 -24.55 9.69
N SER A 417 8.10 -25.17 10.12
CA SER A 417 6.79 -24.52 10.17
C SER A 417 6.79 -23.32 11.12
N HIS A 418 7.26 -23.52 12.36
CA HIS A 418 7.38 -22.46 13.35
C HIS A 418 8.37 -21.37 12.94
N ARG A 419 9.50 -21.74 12.32
CA ARG A 419 10.45 -20.76 11.78
C ARG A 419 9.82 -19.91 10.67
N ALA A 420 9.10 -20.52 9.73
CA ALA A 420 8.43 -19.78 8.65
C ALA A 420 7.33 -18.85 9.21
N GLN A 421 6.58 -19.29 10.24
CA GLN A 421 5.65 -18.42 10.94
C GLN A 421 6.39 -17.25 11.61
N ALA A 422 7.53 -17.52 12.24
CA ALA A 422 8.33 -16.50 12.89
C ALA A 422 8.84 -15.43 11.92
N GLU A 423 9.28 -15.81 10.71
CA GLU A 423 9.67 -14.85 9.67
C GLU A 423 8.48 -13.97 9.26
N ALA A 424 7.28 -14.55 9.11
CA ALA A 424 6.07 -13.78 8.81
C ALA A 424 5.73 -12.75 9.90
N GLU A 425 5.88 -13.12 11.18
CA GLU A 425 5.67 -12.21 12.32
C GLU A 425 6.74 -11.12 12.39
N ALA A 426 8.01 -11.48 12.17
CA ALA A 426 9.12 -10.52 12.19
C ALA A 426 8.98 -9.47 11.08
N LEU A 427 8.62 -9.90 9.87
CA LEU A 427 8.31 -9.01 8.75
C LEU A 427 7.03 -8.18 9.00
N ALA A 428 6.16 -8.61 9.91
CA ALA A 428 5.01 -7.84 10.37
C ALA A 428 5.38 -6.89 11.53
N GLY A 429 6.68 -6.76 11.84
CA GLY A 429 7.19 -5.98 12.98
C GLY A 429 6.88 -6.57 14.35
N ASN A 430 6.29 -7.78 14.43
CA ASN A 430 5.96 -8.47 15.67
C ASN A 430 7.12 -9.35 16.15
N LEU A 431 8.21 -8.71 16.59
CA LEU A 431 9.41 -9.43 17.03
C LEU A 431 9.16 -10.34 18.23
N VAL A 432 8.24 -9.98 19.12
CA VAL A 432 7.89 -10.81 20.29
C VAL A 432 7.27 -12.13 19.83
N ALA A 433 6.23 -12.08 18.98
CA ALA A 433 5.63 -13.30 18.45
C ALA A 433 6.62 -14.10 17.58
N ALA A 434 7.49 -13.43 16.83
CA ALA A 434 8.54 -14.09 16.06
C ALA A 434 9.49 -14.91 16.95
N ILE A 435 9.97 -14.31 18.04
CA ILE A 435 10.84 -14.99 19.02
C ILE A 435 10.11 -16.17 19.68
N GLU A 436 8.85 -16.00 20.08
CA GLU A 436 8.06 -17.09 20.65
C GLU A 436 7.88 -18.26 19.67
N GLN A 437 7.53 -17.96 18.42
CA GLN A 437 7.35 -18.98 17.38
C GLN A 437 8.65 -19.73 17.11
N ILE A 438 9.77 -19.04 16.91
CA ILE A 438 11.03 -19.72 16.59
C ILE A 438 11.55 -20.55 17.76
N GLU A 439 11.28 -20.15 19.01
CA GLU A 439 11.57 -20.96 20.18
C GLU A 439 10.74 -22.25 20.24
N LEU A 440 9.45 -22.20 19.89
CA LEU A 440 8.62 -23.41 19.77
C LEU A 440 9.19 -24.35 18.70
N GLY A 441 9.65 -23.80 17.58
CA GLY A 441 10.31 -24.57 16.52
C GLY A 441 11.60 -25.25 16.99
N ILE A 442 12.48 -24.51 17.67
CA ILE A 442 13.74 -25.05 18.21
C ILE A 442 13.47 -26.20 19.22
N ARG A 443 12.44 -26.05 20.07
CA ARG A 443 12.06 -27.09 21.05
C ARG A 443 11.51 -28.36 20.40
N ALA A 444 11.00 -28.29 19.17
CA ALA A 444 10.47 -29.46 18.47
C ALA A 444 11.57 -30.48 18.10
N ALA A 445 12.81 -30.03 17.94
CA ALA A 445 14.00 -30.84 17.69
C ALA A 445 13.87 -31.85 16.53
N ASP A 446 13.09 -31.52 15.50
CA ASP A 446 12.81 -32.37 14.33
C ASP A 446 13.49 -31.91 13.03
N GLY A 447 14.26 -30.83 13.06
CA GLY A 447 15.02 -30.29 11.92
C GLY A 447 16.48 -30.79 11.86
N SER A 448 17.13 -30.54 10.73
CA SER A 448 18.57 -30.83 10.58
C SER A 448 19.44 -29.92 11.45
N PHE A 449 20.72 -30.25 11.61
CA PHE A 449 21.69 -29.36 12.27
C PHE A 449 21.72 -27.96 11.63
N TYR A 450 21.60 -27.89 10.30
CA TYR A 450 21.54 -26.62 9.57
C TYR A 450 20.27 -25.82 9.92
N ASP A 451 19.11 -26.48 9.97
CA ASP A 451 17.85 -25.82 10.28
C ASP A 451 17.84 -25.26 11.71
N LEU A 452 18.36 -26.04 12.66
CA LEU A 452 18.50 -25.62 14.05
C LEU A 452 19.46 -24.42 14.17
N SER A 453 20.64 -24.51 13.54
CA SER A 453 21.64 -23.43 13.58
C SER A 453 21.10 -22.13 12.98
N SER A 454 20.36 -22.24 11.86
CA SER A 454 19.71 -21.10 11.21
C SER A 454 18.62 -20.49 12.11
N ALA A 455 17.79 -21.32 12.73
CA ALA A 455 16.75 -20.86 13.64
C ALA A 455 17.33 -20.15 14.88
N GLU A 456 18.41 -20.68 15.47
CA GLU A 456 19.08 -20.04 16.61
C GLU A 456 19.75 -18.71 16.24
N ALA A 457 20.35 -18.62 15.05
CA ALA A 457 20.91 -17.37 14.55
C ALA A 457 19.83 -16.30 14.43
N ARG A 458 18.69 -16.64 13.82
CA ARG A 458 17.57 -15.73 13.64
C ARG A 458 16.93 -15.29 14.95
N ARG A 459 16.77 -16.22 15.91
CA ARG A 459 16.32 -15.89 17.28
C ARG A 459 17.22 -14.85 17.94
N ARG A 460 18.55 -15.03 17.87
CA ARG A 460 19.52 -14.08 18.46
C ARG A 460 19.44 -12.70 17.81
N GLU A 461 19.28 -12.66 16.49
CA GLU A 461 19.11 -11.41 15.75
C GLU A 461 17.86 -10.65 16.21
N TRP A 462 16.71 -11.30 16.25
CA TRP A 462 15.47 -10.65 16.69
C TRP A 462 15.49 -10.26 18.16
N GLN A 463 16.13 -11.05 19.03
CA GLN A 463 16.35 -10.65 20.43
C GLN A 463 17.21 -9.39 20.55
N ALA A 464 18.23 -9.23 19.70
CA ALA A 464 19.06 -8.03 19.68
C ALA A 464 18.27 -6.81 19.17
N LEU A 465 17.46 -6.98 18.11
CA LEU A 465 16.59 -5.94 17.57
C LEU A 465 15.50 -5.51 18.57
N GLU A 466 14.83 -6.46 19.21
CA GLU A 466 13.81 -6.19 20.22
C GLU A 466 14.40 -5.42 21.43
N LYS A 467 15.59 -5.81 21.87
CA LYS A 467 16.31 -5.11 22.93
C LYS A 467 16.74 -3.70 22.53
N ALA A 468 17.14 -3.49 21.28
CA ALA A 468 17.48 -2.17 20.76
C ALA A 468 16.24 -1.27 20.73
N GLN A 469 15.13 -1.80 20.21
CA GLN A 469 13.82 -1.15 20.18
C GLN A 469 13.29 -0.78 21.57
N ARG A 470 13.62 -1.52 22.63
CA ARG A 470 13.24 -1.15 24.01
C ARG A 470 14.07 -0.03 24.64
N LYS A 471 15.25 0.26 24.08
CA LYS A 471 16.23 1.21 24.64
C LYS A 471 16.21 2.57 23.94
N SER A 472 15.83 2.61 22.67
CA SER A 472 15.44 3.81 21.93
C SER A 472 14.11 4.33 22.41
#